data_AF-A0A1H5VG63-F1
#
_entry.id   AF-A0A1H5VG63-F1
#
_cell.length_a   1.000
_cell.length_b   1.000
_cell.length_c   1.000
_cell.angle_alpha   90.00
_cell.angle_beta   90.00
_cell.angle_gamma   90.00
#
_symmetry.space_group_name_H-M   'P 1'
#
loop_
_entity.id
_entity.type
_entity.pdbx_description
1 polymer ?
#
loop_
_entity_poly.entity_id
_entity_poly.type
_entity_poly.pdbx_seq_one_letter_code
_entity_poly.pdbx_strand_id
1 'polypeptide(L)'
;MTDRTQYAEHGSFSRHAGGTRFMGVMAYLIAGACLLPMVAVAITALTGGTETISHLMQTVLPRYTLTTLALVAMVAAGTFALGVGAAWLVTMTRFPGVRLFEIALVLPLAFPAYVLAYAYTHLLDHAGIVQSTLRAVAGWGPRDYWFPEIRSLPGAAVMLILVLYPYVYLLARAAFIQQSATAFLAARALGRTAWGAFFRVSLPMARPAIAAGVLLAVMETIADFGTVAYFGVQTFATGIYTAWFSMADRAAAAQLALFLLGFALLLAVTERIQRGKARYHEAGKRHTRMPPEELSGMAAAAAFVLCAVPVALGFLIPAIALFNMGLGSEQNLLSHRYLGFIRNSLILASTAAVVTVAAAICIGFYQRLQPGRRSAMAAYVARLGYAVPGGVIAVGLLVPFAAFDNALDAWMRQTFGISTGLLLTGSIWLLIGAYMVRFLASAIGAYEGGQSMVHANMDAAARSLGHSPLATLRRVHLPILTPSLLTALLIVFVDVMKELPATLIMRPFNFDTLAVQAYRLASDERLEGAAVPSLVIVAVGLVPVILICRQVGRR
;
A
#
# COMPACT_ATOMS: atom_id res chain seq x y z
N MET A 1 12.02 -5.15 53.23
CA MET A 1 12.54 -6.48 53.60
C MET A 1 11.50 -7.50 53.13
N THR A 2 11.68 -8.00 51.91
CA THR A 2 12.20 -9.34 51.60
C THR A 2 11.15 -10.42 51.81
N ASP A 3 10.29 -10.58 50.81
CA ASP A 3 9.60 -11.84 50.57
C ASP A 3 10.21 -12.43 49.29
N ARG A 4 11.28 -13.21 49.49
CA ARG A 4 11.97 -13.94 48.43
C ARG A 4 11.11 -15.14 48.08
N THR A 5 10.48 -15.08 46.92
CA THR A 5 9.92 -16.24 46.21
C THR A 5 11.02 -17.29 46.01
N GLN A 6 11.02 -18.31 46.87
CA GLN A 6 11.72 -19.56 46.65
C GLN A 6 11.03 -20.31 45.50
N TYR A 7 11.59 -20.22 44.31
CA TYR A 7 11.34 -21.19 43.24
C TYR A 7 12.68 -21.59 42.60
N ALA A 8 13.02 -22.87 42.80
CA ALA A 8 14.06 -23.70 42.16
C ALA A 8 15.55 -23.29 42.32
N GLU A 9 16.26 -24.00 43.22
CA GLU A 9 17.73 -23.91 43.44
C GLU A 9 18.58 -24.46 42.28
N HIS A 10 18.00 -25.18 41.31
CA HIS A 10 18.74 -25.85 40.23
C HIS A 10 18.25 -25.50 38.81
N GLY A 11 17.62 -24.35 38.64
CA GLY A 11 17.30 -23.82 37.31
C GLY A 11 18.52 -23.19 36.65
N SER A 12 19.19 -23.89 35.73
CA SER A 12 20.20 -23.29 34.85
C SER A 12 19.58 -22.19 33.96
N PHE A 13 19.64 -20.94 34.43
CA PHE A 13 19.20 -19.75 33.68
C PHE A 13 20.09 -19.43 32.46
N SER A 14 21.23 -20.10 32.31
CA SER A 14 22.32 -19.67 31.43
C SER A 14 22.07 -19.99 29.94
N ARG A 15 21.28 -21.02 29.58
CA ARG A 15 21.15 -21.47 28.18
C ARG A 15 20.06 -20.79 27.33
N HIS A 16 19.23 -19.91 27.90
CA HIS A 16 18.03 -19.40 27.22
C HIS A 16 18.13 -17.95 26.71
N ALA A 17 19.20 -17.21 27.05
CA ALA A 17 19.38 -15.81 26.64
C ALA A 17 19.78 -15.63 25.16
N GLY A 18 20.38 -16.65 24.53
CA GLY A 18 20.92 -16.56 23.17
C GLY A 18 19.84 -16.31 22.11
N GLY A 19 18.71 -17.03 22.17
CA GLY A 19 17.62 -16.90 21.20
C GLY A 19 16.95 -15.52 21.22
N THR A 20 16.78 -14.95 22.42
CA THR A 20 16.20 -13.60 22.58
C THR A 20 17.16 -12.52 22.08
N ARG A 21 18.47 -12.66 22.37
CA ARG A 21 19.50 -11.73 21.87
C ARG A 21 19.59 -11.77 20.35
N PHE A 22 19.58 -12.96 19.75
CA PHE A 22 19.58 -13.12 18.29
C PHE A 22 18.39 -12.41 17.63
N MET A 23 17.17 -12.63 18.13
CA MET A 23 15.96 -11.95 17.63
C MET A 23 16.03 -10.44 17.81
N GLY A 24 16.58 -9.96 18.93
CA GLY A 24 16.80 -8.54 19.16
C GLY A 24 17.77 -7.93 18.14
N VAL A 25 18.92 -8.57 17.90
CA VAL A 25 19.90 -8.10 16.89
C VAL A 25 19.27 -8.07 15.50
N MET A 26 18.56 -9.13 15.09
CA MET A 26 17.86 -9.16 13.80
C MET A 26 16.82 -8.03 13.68
N ALA A 27 16.00 -7.81 14.72
CA ALA A 27 15.01 -6.73 14.72
C ALA A 27 15.66 -5.34 14.60
N TYR A 28 16.80 -5.11 15.25
CA TYR A 28 17.53 -3.85 15.13
C TYR A 28 18.21 -3.67 13.78
N LEU A 29 18.75 -4.73 13.18
CA LEU A 29 19.31 -4.68 11.83
C LEU A 29 18.23 -4.35 10.79
N ILE A 30 17.05 -4.98 10.89
CA ILE A 30 15.92 -4.70 10.01
C ILE A 30 15.43 -3.26 10.21
N ALA A 31 15.29 -2.81 11.46
CA ALA A 31 14.92 -1.43 11.75
C ALA A 31 15.95 -0.43 11.20
N GLY A 32 17.24 -0.73 11.34
CA GLY A 32 18.33 0.05 10.74
C GLY A 32 18.25 0.10 9.21
N ALA A 33 17.99 -1.04 8.56
CA ALA A 33 17.80 -1.11 7.11
C ALA A 33 16.60 -0.27 6.64
N CYS A 34 15.52 -0.19 7.43
CA CYS A 34 14.36 0.65 7.11
C CYS A 34 14.64 2.15 7.29
N LEU A 35 15.54 2.50 8.21
CA LEU A 35 15.97 3.89 8.44
C LEU A 35 16.96 4.37 7.38
N LEU A 36 17.75 3.44 6.82
CA LEU A 36 18.83 3.73 5.89
C LEU A 36 18.43 4.61 4.68
N PRO A 37 17.35 4.34 3.92
CA PRO A 37 16.98 5.22 2.80
C PRO A 37 16.62 6.63 3.26
N MET A 38 15.97 6.78 4.41
CA MET A 38 15.56 8.08 4.94
C MET A 38 16.78 8.92 5.32
N VAL A 39 17.74 8.29 6.02
CA VAL A 39 19.00 8.93 6.43
C VAL A 39 19.85 9.26 5.21
N ALA A 40 19.96 8.33 4.26
CA ALA A 40 20.74 8.54 3.05
C ALA A 40 20.18 9.68 2.19
N VAL A 41 18.86 9.74 1.97
CA VAL A 41 18.23 10.89 1.28
C VAL A 41 18.52 12.19 2.01
N ALA A 42 18.39 12.22 3.34
CA ALA A 42 18.67 13.41 4.12
C ALA A 42 20.14 13.87 3.97
N ILE A 43 21.09 12.95 4.06
CA ILE A 43 22.52 13.24 3.87
C ILE A 43 22.77 13.78 2.46
N THR A 44 22.31 13.07 1.42
CA THR A 44 22.52 13.47 0.02
C THR A 44 21.87 14.81 -0.29
N ALA A 45 20.67 15.07 0.22
CA ALA A 45 19.97 16.34 0.03
C ALA A 45 20.73 17.52 0.68
N LEU A 46 21.28 17.32 1.88
CA LEU A 46 22.08 18.33 2.58
C LEU A 46 23.42 18.61 1.90
N THR A 47 24.00 17.63 1.20
CA THR A 47 25.22 17.84 0.39
C THR A 47 24.97 18.56 -0.94
N GLY A 48 23.72 18.65 -1.40
CA GLY A 48 23.35 19.15 -2.73
C GLY A 48 23.42 20.67 -2.95
N GLY A 49 23.97 21.43 -2.01
CA GLY A 49 24.12 22.90 -2.10
C GLY A 49 22.81 23.68 -1.97
N THR A 50 22.92 24.95 -1.56
CA THR A 50 21.78 25.87 -1.40
C THR A 50 21.31 26.48 -2.72
N GLU A 51 22.17 26.54 -3.73
CA GLU A 51 21.85 27.04 -5.07
C GLU A 51 20.79 26.17 -5.76
N THR A 52 20.92 24.84 -5.68
CA THR A 52 19.94 23.88 -6.18
C THR A 52 18.56 24.10 -5.57
N ILE A 53 18.49 24.32 -4.25
CA ILE A 53 17.24 24.60 -3.55
C ILE A 53 16.64 25.93 -4.02
N SER A 54 17.47 26.98 -4.14
CA SER A 54 17.03 28.29 -4.63
C SER A 54 16.44 28.18 -6.04
N HIS A 55 17.12 27.48 -6.94
CA HIS A 55 16.65 27.23 -8.29
C HIS A 55 15.34 26.43 -8.31
N LEU A 56 15.23 25.36 -7.53
CA LEU A 56 13.99 24.58 -7.39
C LEU A 56 12.84 25.45 -6.86
N MET A 57 13.11 26.32 -5.89
CA MET A 57 12.11 27.22 -5.29
C MET A 57 11.58 28.26 -6.27
N GLN A 58 12.42 28.73 -7.20
CA GLN A 58 12.04 29.69 -8.24
C GLN A 58 11.34 29.03 -9.44
N THR A 59 11.50 27.72 -9.63
CA THR A 59 11.03 27.01 -10.83
C THR A 59 9.87 26.06 -10.52
N VAL A 60 10.17 24.86 -10.02
CA VAL A 60 9.24 23.72 -9.97
C VAL A 60 8.60 23.49 -8.60
N LEU A 61 9.27 23.87 -7.50
CA LEU A 61 8.86 23.51 -6.14
C LEU A 61 7.47 24.05 -5.75
N PRO A 62 7.10 25.32 -6.05
CA PRO A 62 5.76 25.83 -5.73
C PRO A 62 4.67 25.05 -6.49
N ARG A 63 4.92 24.74 -7.76
CA ARG A 63 4.01 23.98 -8.61
C ARG A 63 3.83 22.55 -8.09
N TYR A 64 4.92 21.86 -7.78
CA TYR A 64 4.88 20.49 -7.23
C TYR A 64 4.17 20.44 -5.88
N THR A 65 4.39 21.45 -5.03
CA THR A 65 3.73 21.55 -3.73
C THR A 65 2.22 21.74 -3.88
N LEU A 66 1.79 22.74 -4.65
CA LEU A 66 0.37 23.06 -4.81
C LEU A 66 -0.41 21.92 -5.47
N THR A 67 0.14 21.33 -6.53
CA THR A 67 -0.50 20.22 -7.25
C THR A 67 -0.59 18.96 -6.39
N THR A 68 0.46 18.61 -5.64
CA THR A 68 0.45 17.46 -4.74
C THR A 68 -0.56 17.66 -3.61
N LEU A 69 -0.63 18.85 -3.01
CA LEU A 69 -1.61 19.17 -1.98
C LEU A 69 -3.05 19.12 -2.52
N ALA A 70 -3.29 19.68 -3.70
CA ALA A 70 -4.59 19.65 -4.34
C ALA A 70 -5.02 18.22 -4.69
N LEU A 71 -4.11 17.40 -5.22
CA LEU A 71 -4.35 15.98 -5.51
C LEU A 71 -4.74 15.23 -4.23
N VAL A 72 -3.94 15.38 -3.17
CA VAL A 72 -4.18 14.75 -1.87
C VAL A 72 -5.52 15.17 -1.28
N ALA A 73 -5.87 16.46 -1.34
CA ALA A 73 -7.14 16.96 -0.84
C ALA A 73 -8.34 16.35 -1.59
N MET A 74 -8.27 16.30 -2.92
CA MET A 74 -9.32 15.69 -3.74
C MET A 74 -9.46 14.19 -3.47
N VAL A 75 -8.34 13.45 -3.41
CA VAL A 75 -8.38 12.01 -3.15
C VAL A 75 -8.87 11.72 -1.74
N ALA A 76 -8.44 12.48 -0.73
CA ALA A 76 -8.90 12.33 0.65
C ALA A 76 -10.43 12.55 0.75
N ALA A 77 -10.95 13.61 0.14
CA ALA A 77 -12.38 13.91 0.14
C ALA A 77 -13.19 12.85 -0.62
N GLY A 78 -12.73 12.44 -1.81
CA GLY A 78 -13.42 11.47 -2.65
C GLY A 78 -13.43 10.06 -2.06
N THR A 79 -12.29 9.59 -1.54
CA THR A 79 -12.20 8.27 -0.89
C THR A 79 -12.97 8.24 0.43
N PHE A 80 -12.99 9.33 1.19
CA PHE A 80 -13.88 9.48 2.35
C PHE A 80 -15.35 9.35 1.94
N ALA A 81 -15.79 10.12 0.95
CA ALA A 81 -17.19 10.14 0.54
C ALA A 81 -17.66 8.77 0.00
N LEU A 82 -16.91 8.20 -0.96
CA LEU A 82 -17.27 6.91 -1.55
C LEU A 82 -17.10 5.75 -0.56
N GLY A 83 -15.98 5.69 0.15
CA GLY A 83 -15.67 4.61 1.08
C GLY A 83 -16.63 4.56 2.27
N VAL A 84 -16.85 5.71 2.93
CA VAL A 84 -17.77 5.79 4.08
C VAL A 84 -19.22 5.60 3.65
N GLY A 85 -19.62 6.22 2.53
CA GLY A 85 -20.97 6.10 1.99
C GLY A 85 -21.32 4.65 1.64
N ALA A 86 -20.45 3.97 0.89
CA ALA A 86 -20.66 2.57 0.53
C ALA A 86 -20.60 1.64 1.75
N ALA A 87 -19.71 1.90 2.72
CA ALA A 87 -19.64 1.14 3.97
C ALA A 87 -20.90 1.28 4.81
N TRP A 88 -21.45 2.49 4.90
CA TRP A 88 -22.69 2.75 5.62
C TRP A 88 -23.88 2.02 4.99
N LEU A 89 -24.08 2.18 3.68
CA LEU A 89 -25.19 1.55 2.95
C LEU A 89 -25.16 0.03 3.13
N VAL A 90 -24.03 -0.62 2.84
CA VAL A 90 -23.94 -2.08 2.88
C VAL A 90 -24.05 -2.65 4.31
N THR A 91 -23.66 -1.87 5.32
CA THR A 91 -23.71 -2.32 6.72
C THR A 91 -25.09 -2.09 7.36
N MET A 92 -25.65 -0.91 7.16
CA MET A 92 -26.85 -0.45 7.89
C MET A 92 -28.15 -0.67 7.14
N THR A 93 -28.12 -0.99 5.85
CA THR A 93 -29.34 -1.16 5.07
C THR A 93 -29.43 -2.54 4.39
N ARG A 94 -30.63 -2.90 3.96
CA ARG A 94 -30.91 -4.05 3.09
C ARG A 94 -31.56 -3.57 1.81
N PHE A 95 -30.94 -3.93 0.70
CA PHE A 95 -31.42 -3.68 -0.66
C PHE A 95 -30.99 -4.84 -1.57
N PRO A 96 -31.60 -5.01 -2.75
CA PRO A 96 -31.28 -6.09 -3.66
C PRO A 96 -29.77 -6.12 -3.99
N GLY A 97 -29.14 -7.29 -3.88
CA GLY A 97 -27.71 -7.45 -4.20
C GLY A 97 -26.72 -6.97 -3.14
N VAL A 98 -27.15 -6.53 -1.94
CA VAL A 98 -26.24 -6.03 -0.89
C VAL A 98 -25.08 -6.99 -0.56
N ARG A 99 -25.32 -8.31 -0.54
CA ARG A 99 -24.28 -9.33 -0.28
C ARG A 99 -23.23 -9.40 -1.40
N LEU A 100 -23.63 -9.11 -2.64
CA LEU A 100 -22.68 -9.01 -3.75
C LEU A 100 -21.80 -7.77 -3.57
N PHE A 101 -22.40 -6.63 -3.21
CA PHE A 101 -21.65 -5.39 -2.99
C PHE A 101 -20.69 -5.44 -1.80
N GLU A 102 -20.99 -6.22 -0.75
CA GLU A 102 -20.02 -6.51 0.34
C GLU A 102 -18.66 -6.98 -0.17
N ILE A 103 -18.65 -7.66 -1.30
CA ILE A 103 -17.46 -8.20 -1.95
C ILE A 103 -17.02 -7.31 -3.11
N ALA A 104 -17.95 -6.91 -3.96
CA ALA A 104 -17.65 -6.23 -5.21
C ALA A 104 -16.99 -4.85 -5.00
N LEU A 105 -17.31 -4.16 -3.90
CA LEU A 105 -16.69 -2.87 -3.54
C LEU A 105 -15.19 -2.98 -3.19
N VAL A 106 -14.66 -4.19 -3.02
CA VAL A 106 -13.23 -4.43 -2.79
C VAL A 106 -12.48 -4.68 -4.11
N LEU A 107 -13.17 -5.07 -5.18
CA LEU A 107 -12.55 -5.46 -6.45
C LEU A 107 -11.63 -4.39 -7.08
N PRO A 108 -11.94 -3.08 -7.04
CA PRO A 108 -11.07 -2.05 -7.60
C PRO A 108 -9.64 -2.04 -7.02
N LEU A 109 -9.44 -2.57 -5.82
CA LEU A 109 -8.12 -2.70 -5.19
C LEU A 109 -7.15 -3.61 -5.98
N ALA A 110 -7.69 -4.48 -6.86
CA ALA A 110 -6.88 -5.33 -7.71
C ALA A 110 -6.18 -4.56 -8.85
N PHE A 111 -6.69 -3.38 -9.21
CA PHE A 111 -6.08 -2.52 -10.20
C PHE A 111 -4.99 -1.64 -9.57
N PRO A 112 -3.81 -1.53 -10.18
CA PRO A 112 -2.99 -0.34 -9.98
C PRO A 112 -3.64 0.89 -10.63
N ALA A 113 -3.51 2.05 -10.00
CA ALA A 113 -4.14 3.29 -10.47
C ALA A 113 -3.67 3.71 -11.88
N TYR A 114 -2.39 3.50 -12.21
CA TYR A 114 -1.86 3.82 -13.54
C TYR A 114 -2.48 2.97 -14.66
N VAL A 115 -2.90 1.73 -14.37
CA VAL A 115 -3.61 0.89 -15.34
C VAL A 115 -5.02 1.42 -15.60
N LEU A 116 -5.70 1.91 -14.56
CA LEU A 116 -6.98 2.60 -14.72
C LEU A 116 -6.80 3.83 -15.61
N ALA A 117 -5.72 4.58 -15.42
CA ALA A 117 -5.38 5.72 -16.25
C ALA A 117 -5.27 5.35 -17.73
N TYR A 118 -4.59 4.23 -18.07
CA TYR A 118 -4.47 3.75 -19.45
C TYR A 118 -5.82 3.37 -20.05
N ALA A 119 -6.64 2.62 -19.29
CA ALA A 119 -7.97 2.20 -19.73
C ALA A 119 -8.89 3.41 -19.97
N TYR A 120 -8.91 4.37 -19.05
CA TYR A 120 -9.75 5.55 -19.17
C TYR A 120 -9.27 6.54 -20.22
N THR A 121 -7.98 6.63 -20.50
CA THR A 121 -7.49 7.37 -21.66
C THR A 121 -7.96 6.71 -22.96
N HIS A 122 -7.86 5.39 -23.10
CA HIS A 122 -8.39 4.71 -24.29
C HIS A 122 -9.91 4.94 -24.48
N LEU A 123 -10.67 5.06 -23.40
CA LEU A 123 -12.12 5.30 -23.46
C LEU A 123 -12.51 6.76 -23.69
N LEU A 124 -11.91 7.68 -22.93
CA LEU A 124 -12.39 9.06 -22.75
C LEU A 124 -11.52 10.12 -23.43
N ASP A 125 -10.33 9.78 -23.92
CA ASP A 125 -9.51 10.74 -24.65
C ASP A 125 -10.17 11.13 -25.98
N HIS A 126 -9.62 12.13 -26.67
CA HIS A 126 -10.23 12.69 -27.86
C HIS A 126 -10.48 11.66 -28.97
N ALA A 127 -9.53 10.74 -29.17
CA ALA A 127 -9.65 9.61 -30.10
C ALA A 127 -10.37 8.39 -29.49
N GLY A 128 -10.76 8.44 -28.22
CA GLY A 128 -11.35 7.33 -27.48
C GLY A 128 -12.76 6.98 -27.93
N ILE A 129 -13.20 5.79 -27.54
CA ILE A 129 -14.48 5.19 -27.96
C ILE A 129 -15.67 6.08 -27.60
N VAL A 130 -15.67 6.72 -26.43
CA VAL A 130 -16.79 7.55 -25.98
C VAL A 130 -16.91 8.81 -26.84
N GLN A 131 -15.82 9.54 -27.03
CA GLN A 131 -15.82 10.77 -27.80
C GLN A 131 -16.05 10.53 -29.30
N SER A 132 -15.45 9.49 -29.87
CA SER A 132 -15.66 9.12 -31.28
C SER A 132 -17.10 8.71 -31.56
N THR A 133 -17.73 7.94 -30.67
CA THR A 133 -19.14 7.54 -30.79
C THR A 133 -20.08 8.74 -30.65
N LEU A 134 -19.82 9.65 -29.69
CA LEU A 134 -20.60 10.88 -29.54
C LEU A 134 -20.56 11.73 -30.82
N ARG A 135 -19.36 11.91 -31.41
CA ARG A 135 -19.22 12.62 -32.69
C ARG A 135 -19.98 11.94 -33.82
N ALA A 136 -19.89 10.62 -33.92
CA ALA A 136 -20.56 9.85 -34.96
C ALA A 136 -22.10 9.94 -34.85
N VAL A 137 -22.65 9.90 -33.63
CA VAL A 137 -24.11 9.95 -33.40
C VAL A 137 -24.66 11.38 -33.53
N ALA A 138 -23.94 12.38 -33.02
CA ALA A 138 -24.40 13.76 -33.03
C ALA A 138 -24.08 14.53 -34.33
N GLY A 139 -23.25 13.94 -35.22
CA GLY A 139 -22.74 14.61 -36.41
C GLY A 139 -21.76 15.75 -36.10
N TRP A 140 -21.19 15.77 -34.90
CA TRP A 140 -20.26 16.80 -34.46
C TRP A 140 -18.87 16.62 -35.06
N GLY A 141 -18.29 17.73 -35.51
CA GLY A 141 -16.87 17.82 -35.78
C GLY A 141 -16.01 17.73 -34.51
N PRO A 142 -14.68 17.52 -34.64
CA PRO A 142 -13.78 17.35 -33.50
C PRO A 142 -13.74 18.52 -32.50
N ARG A 143 -14.18 19.72 -32.88
CA ARG A 143 -14.12 20.93 -32.04
C ARG A 143 -15.49 21.49 -31.68
N ASP A 144 -16.57 20.79 -32.04
CA ASP A 144 -17.93 21.33 -31.93
C ASP A 144 -18.55 21.14 -30.54
N TYR A 145 -17.86 20.43 -29.65
CA TYR A 145 -18.30 20.17 -28.28
C TYR A 145 -17.12 20.27 -27.30
N TRP A 146 -17.45 20.62 -26.06
CA TRP A 146 -16.52 20.58 -24.95
C TRP A 146 -16.62 19.22 -24.24
N PHE A 147 -15.49 18.61 -23.91
CA PHE A 147 -15.41 17.39 -23.13
C PHE A 147 -14.34 17.52 -22.04
N PRO A 148 -14.58 17.05 -20.80
CA PRO A 148 -13.58 17.13 -19.73
C PRO A 148 -12.28 16.40 -20.10
N GLU A 149 -11.15 17.10 -19.99
CA GLU A 149 -9.84 16.50 -20.28
C GLU A 149 -9.48 15.48 -19.19
N ILE A 150 -9.32 14.21 -19.60
CA ILE A 150 -8.99 13.12 -18.69
C ILE A 150 -7.54 13.21 -18.18
N ARG A 151 -6.60 13.68 -19.01
CA ARG A 151 -5.20 13.91 -18.64
C ARG A 151 -5.05 15.22 -17.87
N SER A 152 -5.64 15.26 -16.68
CA SER A 152 -5.70 16.45 -15.84
C SER A 152 -5.55 16.07 -14.37
N LEU A 153 -5.31 17.08 -13.52
CA LEU A 153 -5.23 16.88 -12.07
C LEU A 153 -6.52 16.26 -11.49
N PRO A 154 -7.74 16.74 -11.82
CA PRO A 154 -8.98 16.08 -11.41
C PRO A 154 -9.12 14.67 -12.00
N GLY A 155 -8.73 14.45 -13.25
CA GLY A 155 -8.74 13.12 -13.86
C GLY A 155 -7.86 12.13 -13.10
N ALA A 156 -6.64 12.52 -12.73
CA ALA A 156 -5.74 11.71 -11.90
C ALA A 156 -6.35 11.43 -10.52
N ALA A 157 -6.97 12.45 -9.91
CA ALA A 157 -7.66 12.28 -8.62
C ALA A 157 -8.79 11.25 -8.71
N VAL A 158 -9.61 11.28 -9.77
CA VAL A 158 -10.71 10.31 -9.96
C VAL A 158 -10.17 8.89 -10.10
N MET A 159 -9.11 8.67 -10.90
CA MET A 159 -8.49 7.35 -11.05
C MET A 159 -8.01 6.81 -9.70
N LEU A 160 -7.32 7.64 -8.91
CA LEU A 160 -6.85 7.28 -7.57
C LEU A 160 -8.01 7.04 -6.60
N ILE A 161 -9.06 7.86 -6.62
CA ILE A 161 -10.25 7.68 -5.78
C ILE A 161 -10.89 6.32 -6.06
N LEU A 162 -11.09 5.96 -7.33
CA LEU A 162 -11.73 4.71 -7.74
C LEU A 162 -10.96 3.47 -7.31
N VAL A 163 -9.63 3.54 -7.25
CA VAL A 163 -8.77 2.43 -6.78
C VAL A 163 -8.59 2.41 -5.27
N LEU A 164 -8.54 3.58 -4.62
CA LEU A 164 -8.12 3.71 -3.21
C LEU A 164 -9.27 3.85 -2.21
N TYR A 165 -10.51 4.13 -2.64
CA TYR A 165 -11.68 4.13 -1.74
C TYR A 165 -11.89 2.79 -1.00
N PRO A 166 -11.53 1.60 -1.53
CA PRO A 166 -11.70 0.34 -0.82
C PRO A 166 -10.96 0.29 0.52
N TYR A 167 -9.83 0.99 0.69
CA TYR A 167 -9.14 1.09 1.98
C TYR A 167 -10.02 1.75 3.04
N VAL A 168 -10.68 2.85 2.68
CA VAL A 168 -11.62 3.56 3.57
C VAL A 168 -12.86 2.70 3.81
N TYR A 169 -13.41 2.08 2.76
CA TYR A 169 -14.58 1.19 2.84
C TYR A 169 -14.37 0.06 3.86
N LEU A 170 -13.24 -0.68 3.76
CA LEU A 170 -12.95 -1.82 4.62
C LEU A 170 -12.86 -1.41 6.10
N LEU A 171 -12.14 -0.33 6.39
CA LEU A 171 -11.94 0.15 7.77
C LEU A 171 -13.20 0.79 8.35
N ALA A 172 -13.94 1.57 7.55
CA ALA A 172 -15.21 2.15 7.95
C ALA A 172 -16.25 1.06 8.22
N ARG A 173 -16.37 0.06 7.33
CA ARG A 173 -17.29 -1.07 7.49
C ARG A 173 -16.97 -1.89 8.74
N ALA A 174 -15.69 -2.20 8.96
CA ALA A 174 -15.28 -2.90 10.18
C ALA A 174 -15.67 -2.13 11.45
N ALA A 175 -15.50 -0.80 11.45
CA ALA A 175 -15.90 0.05 12.56
C ALA A 175 -17.43 0.07 12.76
N PHE A 176 -18.22 0.23 11.69
CA PHE A 176 -19.68 0.23 11.78
C PHE A 176 -20.25 -1.12 12.25
N ILE A 177 -19.63 -2.24 11.88
CA ILE A 177 -20.03 -3.58 12.36
C ILE A 177 -19.72 -3.78 13.85
N GLN A 178 -18.58 -3.23 14.33
CA GLN A 178 -18.15 -3.37 15.72
C GLN A 178 -18.89 -2.42 16.67
N GLN A 179 -19.56 -1.38 16.17
CA GLN A 179 -20.35 -0.47 17.00
C GLN A 179 -21.58 -1.15 17.58
N SER A 180 -21.80 -1.03 18.90
CA SER A 180 -23.05 -1.48 19.54
C SER A 180 -24.23 -0.65 19.04
N ALA A 181 -25.36 -1.31 18.71
CA ALA A 181 -26.57 -0.64 18.23
C ALA A 181 -27.16 0.35 19.26
N THR A 182 -26.81 0.21 20.53
CA THR A 182 -27.38 0.95 21.66
C THR A 182 -27.25 2.47 21.52
N ALA A 183 -26.08 2.98 21.14
CA ALA A 183 -25.86 4.42 21.01
C ALA A 183 -26.67 5.02 19.85
N PHE A 184 -26.78 4.29 18.74
CA PHE A 184 -27.60 4.70 17.60
C PHE A 184 -29.09 4.68 17.93
N LEU A 185 -29.57 3.60 18.55
CA LEU A 185 -30.97 3.44 18.94
C LEU A 185 -31.36 4.45 20.03
N ALA A 186 -30.47 4.78 20.96
CA ALA A 186 -30.70 5.84 21.95
C ALA A 186 -30.86 7.21 21.28
N ALA A 187 -30.03 7.54 20.27
CA ALA A 187 -30.20 8.77 19.51
C ALA A 187 -31.53 8.82 18.75
N ARG A 188 -31.95 7.69 18.15
CA ARG A 188 -33.27 7.54 17.52
C ARG A 188 -34.42 7.73 18.52
N ALA A 189 -34.31 7.16 19.72
CA ALA A 189 -35.31 7.29 20.79
C ALA A 189 -35.42 8.74 21.31
N LEU A 190 -34.32 9.49 21.32
CA LEU A 190 -34.28 10.93 21.65
C LEU A 190 -34.76 11.83 20.49
N GLY A 191 -35.48 11.29 19.50
CA GLY A 191 -36.11 12.05 18.42
C GLY A 191 -35.19 12.42 17.26
N ARG A 192 -33.98 11.84 17.15
CA ARG A 192 -33.13 12.07 15.97
C ARG A 192 -33.56 11.17 14.81
N THR A 193 -33.51 11.71 13.59
CA THR A 193 -33.67 10.94 12.35
C THR A 193 -32.46 10.00 12.14
N ALA A 194 -32.57 9.02 11.23
CA ALA A 194 -31.46 8.13 10.87
C ALA A 194 -30.19 8.91 10.47
N TRP A 195 -30.35 9.95 9.65
CA TRP A 195 -29.27 10.85 9.24
C TRP A 195 -28.71 11.66 10.41
N GLY A 196 -29.57 12.18 11.29
CA GLY A 196 -29.13 12.88 12.50
C GLY A 196 -28.32 11.99 13.45
N ALA A 197 -28.75 10.73 13.61
CA ALA A 197 -28.03 9.73 14.40
C ALA A 197 -26.69 9.33 13.75
N PHE A 198 -26.65 9.18 12.42
CA PHE A 198 -25.42 8.92 11.67
C PHE A 198 -24.36 9.99 11.91
N PHE A 199 -24.67 11.27 11.62
CA PHE A 199 -23.69 12.35 11.69
C PHE A 199 -23.24 12.68 13.12
N ARG A 200 -24.10 12.46 14.12
CA ARG A 200 -23.79 12.80 15.53
C ARG A 200 -23.25 11.65 16.36
N VAL A 201 -23.52 10.40 15.99
CA VAL A 201 -23.12 9.23 16.78
C VAL A 201 -22.23 8.29 15.97
N SER A 202 -22.76 7.65 14.93
CA SER A 202 -22.05 6.60 14.22
C SER A 202 -20.78 7.09 13.53
N LEU A 203 -20.85 8.24 12.84
CA LEU A 203 -19.72 8.80 12.10
C LEU A 203 -18.59 9.29 13.05
N PRO A 204 -18.87 10.08 14.12
CA PRO A 204 -17.84 10.44 15.10
C PRO A 204 -17.20 9.23 15.78
N MET A 205 -17.98 8.20 16.11
CA MET A 205 -17.44 6.96 16.69
C MET A 205 -16.57 6.17 15.71
N ALA A 206 -16.88 6.20 14.40
CA ALA A 206 -16.08 5.55 13.35
C ALA A 206 -14.88 6.38 12.89
N ARG A 207 -14.80 7.68 13.26
CA ARG A 207 -13.79 8.64 12.80
C ARG A 207 -12.34 8.12 12.91
N PRO A 208 -11.90 7.42 13.96
CA PRO A 208 -10.53 6.92 14.02
C PRO A 208 -10.21 5.90 12.94
N ALA A 209 -11.13 4.97 12.65
CA ALA A 209 -10.95 3.97 11.61
C ALA A 209 -11.04 4.58 10.20
N ILE A 210 -11.96 5.54 10.01
CA ILE A 210 -12.11 6.28 8.76
C ILE A 210 -10.85 7.12 8.49
N ALA A 211 -10.34 7.84 9.48
CA ALA A 211 -9.12 8.65 9.35
C ALA A 211 -7.91 7.78 8.99
N ALA A 212 -7.79 6.59 9.60
CA ALA A 212 -6.74 5.63 9.23
C ALA A 212 -6.87 5.19 7.76
N GLY A 213 -8.07 4.88 7.28
CA GLY A 213 -8.29 4.51 5.87
C GLY A 213 -8.03 5.64 4.89
N VAL A 214 -8.49 6.85 5.19
CA VAL A 214 -8.25 8.03 4.35
C VAL A 214 -6.77 8.32 4.28
N LEU A 215 -6.06 8.22 5.40
CA LEU A 215 -4.63 8.42 5.40
C LEU A 215 -3.89 7.37 4.58
N LEU A 216 -4.24 6.09 4.68
CA LEU A 216 -3.64 5.05 3.82
C LEU A 216 -3.80 5.42 2.33
N ALA A 217 -5.00 5.85 1.92
CA ALA A 217 -5.24 6.31 0.55
C ALA A 217 -4.39 7.55 0.19
N VAL A 218 -4.22 8.50 1.11
CA VAL A 218 -3.36 9.68 0.90
C VAL A 218 -1.89 9.28 0.76
N MET A 219 -1.40 8.34 1.57
CA MET A 219 -0.01 7.88 1.51
C MET A 219 0.28 7.15 0.19
N GLU A 220 -0.67 6.35 -0.32
CA GLU A 220 -0.56 5.77 -1.66
C GLU A 220 -0.63 6.85 -2.76
N THR A 221 -1.46 7.87 -2.59
CA THR A 221 -1.59 8.99 -3.54
C THR A 221 -0.31 9.78 -3.71
N ILE A 222 0.35 10.11 -2.60
CA ILE A 222 1.61 10.88 -2.60
C ILE A 222 2.75 10.04 -3.21
N ALA A 223 2.67 8.72 -3.06
CA ALA A 223 3.64 7.79 -3.63
C ALA A 223 3.33 7.37 -5.07
N ASP A 224 2.16 7.74 -5.62
CA ASP A 224 1.80 7.38 -6.98
C ASP A 224 2.62 8.20 -7.98
N PHE A 225 3.38 7.50 -8.80
CA PHE A 225 4.11 8.06 -9.94
C PHE A 225 3.39 7.75 -11.25
N GLY A 226 2.91 6.53 -11.45
CA GLY A 226 2.47 6.06 -12.75
C GLY A 226 1.25 6.80 -13.30
N THR A 227 0.26 7.09 -12.46
CA THR A 227 -0.98 7.77 -12.87
C THR A 227 -0.70 9.23 -13.18
N VAL A 228 -0.02 9.91 -12.25
CA VAL A 228 0.28 11.34 -12.36
C VAL A 228 1.28 11.63 -13.48
N ALA A 229 2.29 10.78 -13.68
CA ALA A 229 3.23 10.93 -14.79
C ALA A 229 2.53 10.75 -16.14
N TYR A 230 1.67 9.74 -16.26
CA TYR A 230 0.96 9.46 -17.51
C TYR A 230 -0.03 10.56 -17.89
N PHE A 231 -0.69 11.20 -16.90
CA PHE A 231 -1.58 12.33 -17.13
C PHE A 231 -0.86 13.68 -17.19
N GLY A 232 0.48 13.72 -17.13
CA GLY A 232 1.25 14.97 -17.18
C GLY A 232 1.07 15.85 -15.94
N VAL A 233 0.62 15.30 -14.81
CA VAL A 233 0.40 16.02 -13.56
C VAL A 233 1.72 16.14 -12.81
N GLN A 234 2.20 17.37 -12.68
CA GLN A 234 3.49 17.73 -12.11
C GLN A 234 3.51 17.66 -10.58
N THR A 235 3.59 16.45 -10.00
CA THR A 235 3.74 16.23 -8.54
C THR A 235 5.20 16.03 -8.13
N PHE A 236 5.47 16.00 -6.81
CA PHE A 236 6.80 15.63 -6.30
C PHE A 236 7.30 14.27 -6.83
N ALA A 237 6.42 13.27 -6.96
CA ALA A 237 6.79 11.96 -7.48
C ALA A 237 7.33 12.05 -8.92
N THR A 238 6.67 12.83 -9.77
CA THR A 238 7.16 13.10 -11.14
C THR A 238 8.44 13.91 -11.16
N GLY A 239 8.57 14.91 -10.27
CA GLY A 239 9.75 15.75 -10.15
C GLY A 239 11.01 14.97 -9.76
N ILE A 240 10.89 14.04 -8.80
CA ILE A 240 12.00 13.16 -8.39
C ILE A 240 12.49 12.33 -9.59
N TYR A 241 11.56 11.76 -10.37
CA TYR A 241 11.90 10.98 -11.55
C TYR A 241 12.57 11.83 -12.64
N THR A 242 12.02 13.00 -12.94
CA THR A 242 12.58 13.92 -13.95
C THR A 242 13.98 14.41 -13.57
N ALA A 243 14.19 14.81 -12.31
CA ALA A 243 15.51 15.20 -11.82
C ALA A 243 16.52 14.05 -11.94
N TRP A 244 16.10 12.83 -11.59
CA TRP A 244 16.95 11.65 -11.64
C TRP A 244 17.30 11.19 -13.06
N PHE A 245 16.31 11.02 -13.94
CA PHE A 245 16.50 10.42 -15.27
C PHE A 245 16.72 11.45 -16.37
N SER A 246 15.93 12.52 -16.40
CA SER A 246 15.97 13.50 -17.49
C SER A 246 17.10 14.51 -17.30
N MET A 247 17.37 14.91 -16.06
CA MET A 247 18.39 15.92 -15.75
C MET A 247 19.70 15.32 -15.23
N ALA A 248 19.70 14.02 -14.89
CA ALA A 248 20.82 13.32 -14.24
C ALA A 248 21.32 14.02 -12.95
N ASP A 249 20.46 14.81 -12.30
CA ASP A 249 20.78 15.59 -11.11
C ASP A 249 20.31 14.84 -9.85
N ARG A 250 21.25 14.10 -9.26
CA ARG A 250 21.02 13.30 -8.05
C ARG A 250 20.78 14.17 -6.83
N ALA A 251 21.37 15.37 -6.78
CA ALA A 251 21.22 16.30 -5.67
C ALA A 251 19.80 16.88 -5.65
N ALA A 252 19.32 17.38 -6.79
CA ALA A 252 17.96 17.86 -6.93
C ALA A 252 16.94 16.74 -6.66
N ALA A 253 17.17 15.53 -7.17
CA ALA A 253 16.30 14.38 -6.89
C ALA A 253 16.24 14.05 -5.38
N ALA A 254 17.38 14.06 -4.67
CA ALA A 254 17.42 13.84 -3.24
C ALA A 254 16.73 14.97 -2.44
N GLN A 255 16.88 16.23 -2.84
CA GLN A 255 16.22 17.36 -2.20
C GLN A 255 14.70 17.30 -2.38
N LEU A 256 14.20 17.01 -3.58
CA LEU A 256 12.77 16.78 -3.83
C LEU A 256 12.25 15.56 -3.05
N ALA A 257 13.03 14.48 -2.98
CA ALA A 257 12.72 13.30 -2.19
C ALA A 257 12.65 13.59 -0.69
N LEU A 258 13.51 14.48 -0.17
CA LEU A 258 13.49 14.91 1.22
C LEU A 258 12.23 15.70 1.57
N PHE A 259 11.79 16.63 0.69
CA PHE A 259 10.53 17.36 0.89
C PHE A 259 9.33 16.41 0.94
N LEU A 260 9.27 15.46 0.00
CA LEU A 260 8.20 14.46 -0.05
C LEU A 260 8.20 13.54 1.17
N LEU A 261 9.39 13.09 1.59
CA LEU A 261 9.59 12.29 2.80
C LEU A 261 9.14 13.05 4.05
N GLY A 262 9.52 14.33 4.17
CA GLY A 262 9.11 15.18 5.29
C GLY A 262 7.59 15.29 5.40
N PHE A 263 6.91 15.51 4.27
CA PHE A 263 5.46 15.54 4.22
C PHE A 263 4.82 14.19 4.60
N ALA A 264 5.33 13.08 4.05
CA ALA A 264 4.82 11.75 4.35
C ALA A 264 5.02 11.36 5.82
N LEU A 265 6.19 11.69 6.42
CA LEU A 265 6.45 11.48 7.84
C LEU A 265 5.57 12.35 8.73
N LEU A 266 5.31 13.61 8.36
CA LEU A 266 4.39 14.49 9.10
C LEU A 266 2.98 13.89 9.16
N LEU A 267 2.50 13.36 8.03
CA LEU A 267 1.21 12.68 7.95
C LEU A 267 1.18 11.41 8.81
N ALA A 268 2.23 10.57 8.72
CA ALA A 268 2.35 9.35 9.50
C ALA A 268 2.44 9.59 11.02
N VAL A 269 3.13 10.66 11.47
CA VAL A 269 3.19 11.02 12.89
C VAL A 269 1.83 11.54 13.38
N THR A 270 1.14 12.33 12.54
CA THR A 270 -0.18 12.89 12.84
C THR A 270 -1.22 11.78 13.02
N GLU A 271 -1.20 10.74 12.17
CA GLU A 271 -1.97 9.50 12.32
C GLU A 271 -1.86 8.92 13.71
N ARG A 272 -0.61 8.73 14.14
CA ARG A 272 -0.30 7.97 15.34
C ARG A 272 -0.76 8.71 16.59
N ILE A 273 -0.58 10.03 16.61
CA ILE A 273 -1.05 10.87 17.71
C ILE A 273 -2.57 10.81 17.82
N GLN A 274 -3.28 10.81 16.69
CA GLN A 274 -4.74 10.70 16.67
C GLN A 274 -5.22 9.30 17.10
N ARG A 275 -4.57 8.25 16.61
CA ARG A 275 -4.90 6.85 16.96
C ARG A 275 -4.62 6.50 18.42
N GLY A 276 -3.57 7.08 19.01
CA GLY A 276 -3.21 6.88 20.42
C GLY A 276 -4.29 7.34 21.40
N LYS A 277 -5.08 8.37 21.05
CA LYS A 277 -6.21 8.86 21.84
C LYS A 277 -7.52 8.08 21.61
N ALA A 278 -7.58 7.29 20.54
CA ALA A 278 -8.77 6.55 20.12
C ALA A 278 -8.83 5.09 20.63
N ARG A 279 -7.83 4.66 21.41
CA ARG A 279 -7.83 3.33 22.05
C ARG A 279 -8.92 3.25 23.12
N TYR A 280 -10.06 2.70 22.69
CA TYR A 280 -11.08 1.99 23.46
C TYR A 280 -12.02 2.82 24.35
N HIS A 281 -13.24 2.97 23.87
CA HIS A 281 -14.39 2.55 24.68
C HIS A 281 -14.82 1.18 24.16
N GLU A 282 -14.32 0.09 24.75
CA GLU A 282 -15.03 -1.20 24.68
C GLU A 282 -16.32 -1.04 25.48
N ALA A 283 -17.33 -0.43 24.86
CA ALA A 283 -18.67 -0.33 25.43
C ALA A 283 -19.32 -1.72 25.39
N GLY A 284 -19.04 -2.54 26.39
CA GLY A 284 -19.86 -3.66 26.82
C GLY A 284 -19.69 -4.95 26.01
N LYS A 285 -19.46 -6.05 26.73
CA LYS A 285 -19.38 -7.44 26.24
C LYS A 285 -20.67 -7.98 25.57
N ARG A 286 -21.70 -7.14 25.36
CA ARG A 286 -22.95 -7.48 24.68
C ARG A 286 -23.03 -6.73 23.35
N HIS A 287 -22.56 -7.37 22.29
CA HIS A 287 -22.74 -6.90 20.92
C HIS A 287 -24.16 -7.23 20.45
N THR A 288 -25.13 -6.36 20.72
CA THR A 288 -26.39 -6.38 19.97
C THR A 288 -26.11 -5.84 18.57
N ARG A 289 -26.11 -6.73 17.58
CA ARG A 289 -25.99 -6.37 16.17
C ARG A 289 -27.16 -5.45 15.80
N MET A 290 -26.85 -4.32 15.17
CA MET A 290 -27.88 -3.41 14.68
C MET A 290 -28.70 -4.12 13.60
N PRO A 291 -30.04 -4.23 13.74
CA PRO A 291 -30.86 -4.75 12.67
C PRO A 291 -30.80 -3.75 11.50
N PRO A 292 -30.46 -4.20 10.30
CA PRO A 292 -30.32 -3.35 9.14
C PRO A 292 -31.70 -2.88 8.66
N GLU A 293 -31.81 -1.63 8.22
CA GLU A 293 -33.06 -1.04 7.76
C GLU A 293 -33.39 -1.54 6.34
N GLU A 294 -34.60 -2.06 6.14
CA GLU A 294 -35.04 -2.53 4.82
C GLU A 294 -35.43 -1.34 3.94
N LEU A 295 -34.71 -1.17 2.83
CA LEU A 295 -35.02 -0.15 1.84
C LEU A 295 -35.92 -0.75 0.76
N SER A 296 -36.94 0.01 0.35
CA SER A 296 -37.83 -0.34 -0.76
C SER A 296 -37.96 0.80 -1.76
N GLY A 297 -38.47 0.50 -2.97
CA GLY A 297 -38.71 1.48 -4.03
C GLY A 297 -37.46 2.25 -4.46
N MET A 298 -37.59 3.57 -4.60
CA MET A 298 -36.51 4.46 -5.07
C MET A 298 -35.30 4.50 -4.13
N ALA A 299 -35.50 4.32 -2.83
CA ALA A 299 -34.39 4.31 -1.86
C ALA A 299 -33.50 3.07 -2.05
N ALA A 300 -34.10 1.91 -2.33
CA ALA A 300 -33.37 0.69 -2.67
C ALA A 300 -32.61 0.85 -4.01
N ALA A 301 -33.25 1.46 -5.01
CA ALA A 301 -32.61 1.74 -6.30
C ALA A 301 -31.43 2.71 -6.16
N ALA A 302 -31.58 3.78 -5.38
CA ALA A 302 -30.49 4.73 -5.12
C ALA A 302 -29.32 4.07 -4.38
N ALA A 303 -29.59 3.24 -3.37
CA ALA A 303 -28.54 2.47 -2.67
C ALA A 303 -27.82 1.51 -3.62
N PHE A 304 -28.57 0.81 -4.49
CA PHE A 304 -27.99 -0.06 -5.52
C PHE A 304 -27.07 0.73 -6.46
N VAL A 305 -27.53 1.85 -7.01
CA VAL A 305 -26.74 2.68 -7.95
C VAL A 305 -25.49 3.24 -7.26
N LEU A 306 -25.61 3.76 -6.03
CA LEU A 306 -24.46 4.30 -5.29
C LEU A 306 -23.39 3.24 -4.98
N CYS A 307 -23.77 1.98 -4.80
CA CYS A 307 -22.81 0.88 -4.66
C CYS A 307 -22.32 0.34 -6.02
N ALA A 308 -23.16 0.36 -7.06
CA ALA A 308 -22.81 -0.11 -8.39
C ALA A 308 -21.83 0.80 -9.11
N VAL A 309 -21.97 2.13 -8.99
CA VAL A 309 -21.12 3.11 -9.70
C VAL A 309 -19.63 2.94 -9.37
N PRO A 310 -19.19 2.86 -8.10
CA PRO A 310 -17.77 2.65 -7.77
C PRO A 310 -17.22 1.31 -8.28
N VAL A 311 -18.04 0.25 -8.31
CA VAL A 311 -17.64 -1.06 -8.84
C VAL A 311 -17.54 -1.03 -10.36
N ALA A 312 -18.52 -0.40 -11.02
CA ALA A 312 -18.56 -0.28 -12.46
C ALA A 312 -17.37 0.53 -12.97
N LEU A 313 -17.14 1.71 -12.38
CA LEU A 313 -16.05 2.60 -12.78
C LEU A 313 -14.67 2.10 -12.30
N GLY A 314 -14.58 1.54 -11.10
CA GLY A 314 -13.29 1.11 -10.53
C GLY A 314 -12.81 -0.26 -11.01
N PHE A 315 -13.70 -1.10 -11.56
CA PHE A 315 -13.34 -2.47 -11.93
C PHE A 315 -13.94 -2.92 -13.27
N LEU A 316 -15.27 -2.89 -13.43
CA LEU A 316 -15.92 -3.54 -14.58
C LEU A 316 -15.58 -2.87 -15.91
N ILE A 317 -15.73 -1.54 -16.01
CA ILE A 317 -15.46 -0.79 -17.24
C ILE A 317 -13.96 -0.87 -17.60
N PRO A 318 -13.00 -0.63 -16.69
CA PRO A 318 -11.58 -0.82 -16.99
C PRO A 318 -11.22 -2.25 -17.40
N ALA A 319 -11.80 -3.26 -16.74
CA ALA A 319 -11.54 -4.66 -17.09
C ALA A 319 -12.02 -4.98 -18.51
N ILE A 320 -13.23 -4.53 -18.88
CA ILE A 320 -13.77 -4.71 -20.24
C ILE A 320 -12.93 -3.95 -21.27
N ALA A 321 -12.57 -2.70 -20.97
CA ALA A 321 -11.75 -1.88 -21.86
C ALA A 321 -10.38 -2.51 -22.11
N LEU A 322 -9.67 -2.92 -21.06
CA LEU A 322 -8.38 -3.60 -21.21
C LEU A 322 -8.52 -4.95 -21.91
N PHE A 323 -9.60 -5.69 -21.66
CA PHE A 323 -9.84 -6.94 -22.39
C PHE A 323 -9.98 -6.68 -23.89
N ASN A 324 -10.80 -5.70 -24.28
CA ASN A 324 -10.97 -5.32 -25.68
C ASN A 324 -9.66 -4.80 -26.31
N MET A 325 -8.93 -3.94 -25.60
CA MET A 325 -7.60 -3.47 -26.01
C MET A 325 -6.61 -4.64 -26.16
N GLY A 326 -6.72 -5.64 -25.28
CA GLY A 326 -5.90 -6.85 -25.31
C GLY A 326 -6.17 -7.74 -26.52
N LEU A 327 -7.41 -7.75 -27.04
CA LEU A 327 -7.76 -8.48 -28.27
C LEU A 327 -7.11 -7.88 -29.53
N GLY A 328 -6.95 -6.55 -29.56
CA GLY A 328 -6.20 -5.85 -30.64
C GLY A 328 -4.68 -5.89 -30.46
N SER A 329 -4.20 -6.42 -29.33
CA SER A 329 -2.79 -6.40 -28.99
C SER A 329 -1.98 -7.42 -29.81
N GLU A 330 -0.92 -6.96 -30.46
CA GLU A 330 0.07 -7.86 -31.11
C GLU A 330 0.99 -8.59 -30.10
N GLN A 331 0.70 -8.50 -28.80
CA GLN A 331 1.53 -9.12 -27.75
C GLN A 331 1.27 -10.62 -27.65
N ASN A 332 2.28 -11.42 -27.96
CA ASN A 332 2.24 -12.87 -27.73
C ASN A 332 2.71 -13.21 -26.30
N LEU A 333 1.75 -13.63 -25.46
CA LEU A 333 1.97 -14.10 -24.07
C LEU A 333 3.00 -15.23 -23.97
N LEU A 334 3.08 -16.08 -24.99
CA LEU A 334 3.95 -17.26 -25.04
C LEU A 334 5.33 -16.95 -25.63
N SER A 335 5.56 -15.72 -26.09
CA SER A 335 6.88 -15.33 -26.57
C SER A 335 7.92 -15.41 -25.45
N HIS A 336 9.14 -15.80 -25.79
CA HIS A 336 10.23 -15.93 -24.82
C HIS A 336 10.47 -14.65 -24.02
N ARG A 337 10.35 -13.48 -24.69
CA ARG A 337 10.49 -12.17 -24.06
C ARG A 337 9.38 -11.90 -23.04
N TYR A 338 8.13 -12.20 -23.38
CA TYR A 338 7.00 -11.94 -22.50
C TYR A 338 6.98 -12.88 -21.29
N LEU A 339 7.30 -14.16 -21.50
CA LEU A 339 7.55 -15.12 -20.41
C LEU A 339 8.67 -14.64 -19.49
N GLY A 340 9.68 -13.94 -20.03
CA GLY A 340 10.71 -13.25 -19.26
C GLY A 340 10.15 -12.21 -18.29
N PHE A 341 9.22 -11.34 -18.75
CA PHE A 341 8.59 -10.33 -17.89
C PHE A 341 7.76 -10.96 -16.78
N ILE A 342 6.96 -11.99 -17.10
CA ILE A 342 6.17 -12.75 -16.12
C ILE A 342 7.11 -13.37 -15.08
N ARG A 343 8.15 -14.07 -15.53
CA ARG A 343 9.13 -14.72 -14.66
C ARG A 343 9.82 -13.71 -13.74
N ASN A 344 10.27 -12.58 -14.28
CA ASN A 344 10.94 -11.54 -13.51
C ASN A 344 10.01 -10.97 -12.43
N SER A 345 8.76 -10.64 -12.78
CA SER A 345 7.73 -10.21 -11.84
C SER A 345 7.48 -11.23 -10.73
N LEU A 346 7.31 -12.51 -11.09
CA LEU A 346 7.07 -13.58 -10.13
C LEU A 346 8.26 -13.80 -9.18
N ILE A 347 9.49 -13.86 -9.71
CA ILE A 347 10.72 -14.01 -8.90
C ILE A 347 10.81 -12.86 -7.90
N LEU A 348 10.60 -11.64 -8.36
CA LEU A 348 10.75 -10.45 -7.53
C LEU A 348 9.67 -10.38 -6.45
N ALA A 349 8.40 -10.65 -6.80
CA ALA A 349 7.29 -10.65 -5.88
C ALA A 349 7.39 -11.78 -4.84
N SER A 350 7.74 -12.99 -5.25
CA SER A 350 7.90 -14.13 -4.33
C SER A 350 9.07 -13.93 -3.37
N THR A 351 10.24 -13.53 -3.87
CA THR A 351 11.42 -13.33 -3.02
C THR A 351 11.21 -12.17 -2.04
N ALA A 352 10.70 -11.03 -2.50
CA ALA A 352 10.39 -9.89 -1.65
C ALA A 352 9.33 -10.23 -0.59
N ALA A 353 8.26 -10.96 -0.94
CA ALA A 353 7.25 -11.38 0.01
C ALA A 353 7.85 -12.26 1.13
N VAL A 354 8.67 -13.27 0.78
CA VAL A 354 9.32 -14.14 1.76
C VAL A 354 10.25 -13.36 2.68
N VAL A 355 11.12 -12.50 2.12
CA VAL A 355 12.06 -11.68 2.89
C VAL A 355 11.31 -10.72 3.84
N THR A 356 10.27 -10.07 3.34
CA THR A 356 9.48 -9.11 4.12
C THR A 356 8.71 -9.78 5.25
N VAL A 357 8.09 -10.95 5.00
CA VAL A 357 7.39 -11.71 6.04
C VAL A 357 8.37 -12.26 7.08
N ALA A 358 9.55 -12.73 6.66
CA ALA A 358 10.59 -13.16 7.59
C ALA A 358 11.05 -12.00 8.49
N ALA A 359 11.23 -10.80 7.91
CA ALA A 359 11.56 -9.59 8.66
C ALA A 359 10.44 -9.19 9.65
N ALA A 360 9.17 -9.27 9.23
CA ALA A 360 8.02 -9.01 10.09
C ALA A 360 7.94 -10.00 11.26
N ILE A 361 8.22 -11.28 11.03
CA ILE A 361 8.29 -12.30 12.09
C ILE A 361 9.39 -11.94 13.10
N CYS A 362 10.59 -11.58 12.65
CA CYS A 362 11.70 -11.21 13.54
C CYS A 362 11.32 -10.04 14.46
N ILE A 363 10.72 -8.98 13.90
CA ILE A 363 10.31 -7.79 14.66
C ILE A 363 9.15 -8.10 15.60
N GLY A 364 8.08 -8.72 15.09
CA GLY A 364 6.89 -8.99 15.86
C GLY A 364 7.11 -10.04 16.95
N PHE A 365 7.97 -11.03 16.69
CA PHE A 365 8.34 -12.02 17.72
C PHE A 365 9.27 -11.41 18.77
N TYR A 366 10.21 -10.54 18.39
CA TYR A 366 11.03 -9.79 19.35
C TYR A 366 10.18 -8.91 20.28
N GLN A 367 9.17 -8.23 19.73
CA GLN A 367 8.23 -7.43 20.52
C GLN A 367 7.44 -8.26 21.54
N ARG A 368 7.13 -9.52 21.20
CA ARG A 368 6.49 -10.47 22.13
C ARG A 368 7.45 -11.01 23.18
N LEU A 369 8.69 -11.32 22.82
CA LEU A 369 9.70 -11.84 23.75
C LEU A 369 10.15 -10.80 24.79
N GLN A 370 10.31 -9.55 24.37
CA GLN A 370 10.74 -8.45 25.24
C GLN A 370 9.79 -7.25 25.09
N PRO A 371 8.59 -7.29 25.69
CA PRO A 371 7.70 -6.13 25.71
C PRO A 371 8.38 -4.98 26.44
N GLY A 372 8.57 -3.86 25.75
CA GLY A 372 9.23 -2.68 26.32
C GLY A 372 9.52 -1.60 25.29
N ARG A 373 10.15 -0.51 25.74
CA ARG A 373 10.48 0.66 24.88
C ARG A 373 11.40 0.28 23.72
N ARG A 374 12.34 -0.63 23.95
CA ARG A 374 13.35 -1.07 22.98
C ARG A 374 12.74 -1.78 21.77
N SER A 375 11.90 -2.79 22.01
CA SER A 375 11.21 -3.52 20.95
C SER A 375 10.13 -2.68 20.28
N ALA A 376 9.42 -1.85 21.05
CA ALA A 376 8.46 -0.89 20.50
C ALA A 376 9.13 0.12 19.55
N MET A 377 10.35 0.58 19.86
CA MET A 377 11.11 1.48 18.98
C MET A 377 11.56 0.79 17.70
N ALA A 378 12.10 -0.43 17.79
CA ALA A 378 12.47 -1.21 16.59
C ALA A 378 11.25 -1.43 15.67
N ALA A 379 10.12 -1.83 16.25
CA ALA A 379 8.88 -2.04 15.50
C ALA A 379 8.27 -0.72 14.98
N TYR A 380 8.54 0.41 15.63
CA TYR A 380 8.11 1.73 15.15
C TYR A 380 8.94 2.16 13.94
N VAL A 381 10.27 2.12 14.05
CA VAL A 381 11.18 2.48 12.95
C VAL A 381 10.92 1.61 11.71
N ALA A 382 10.73 0.31 11.91
CA ALA A 382 10.38 -0.61 10.82
C ALA A 382 9.07 -0.25 10.11
N ARG A 383 8.07 0.28 10.83
CA ARG A 383 6.80 0.71 10.24
C ARG A 383 6.91 2.02 9.47
N LEU A 384 7.91 2.86 9.74
CA LEU A 384 8.10 4.11 9.00
C LEU A 384 8.41 3.88 7.53
N GLY A 385 8.97 2.71 7.16
CA GLY A 385 9.26 2.37 5.76
C GLY A 385 8.04 2.43 4.84
N TYR A 386 6.84 2.13 5.35
CA TYR A 386 5.59 2.25 4.59
C TYR A 386 5.24 3.69 4.23
N ALA A 387 5.67 4.66 5.04
CA ALA A 387 5.46 6.05 4.76
C ALA A 387 6.36 6.57 3.61
N VAL A 388 7.39 5.82 3.21
CA VAL A 388 8.37 6.28 2.24
C VAL A 388 7.93 5.89 0.81
N PRO A 389 7.75 6.86 -0.09
CA PRO A 389 7.46 6.58 -1.49
C PRO A 389 8.56 5.75 -2.16
N GLY A 390 8.19 4.88 -3.11
CA GLY A 390 9.15 4.00 -3.80
C GLY A 390 10.30 4.76 -4.47
N GLY A 391 10.02 5.91 -5.10
CA GLY A 391 11.05 6.77 -5.70
C GLY A 391 12.02 7.36 -4.67
N VAL A 392 11.53 7.70 -3.46
CA VAL A 392 12.37 8.20 -2.36
C VAL A 392 13.28 7.08 -1.84
N ILE A 393 12.75 5.86 -1.66
CA ILE A 393 13.55 4.69 -1.28
C ILE A 393 14.63 4.44 -2.34
N ALA A 394 14.26 4.51 -3.62
CA ALA A 394 15.19 4.25 -4.71
C ALA A 394 16.36 5.25 -4.74
N VAL A 395 16.06 6.55 -4.67
CA VAL A 395 17.10 7.60 -4.59
C VAL A 395 17.96 7.43 -3.34
N GLY A 396 17.34 7.10 -2.20
CA GLY A 396 18.02 6.90 -0.92
C GLY A 396 18.93 5.69 -0.86
N LEU A 397 18.59 4.60 -1.54
CA LEU A 397 19.38 3.38 -1.51
C LEU A 397 20.44 3.34 -2.61
N LEU A 398 20.11 3.80 -3.82
CA LEU A 398 20.99 3.59 -4.98
C LEU A 398 22.34 4.29 -4.82
N VAL A 399 22.35 5.54 -4.33
CA VAL A 399 23.61 6.30 -4.14
C VAL A 399 24.58 5.64 -3.15
N PRO A 400 24.20 5.33 -1.90
CA PRO A 400 25.13 4.71 -0.94
C PRO A 400 25.51 3.29 -1.34
N PHE A 401 24.59 2.50 -1.91
CA PHE A 401 24.92 1.13 -2.32
C PHE A 401 25.79 1.07 -3.59
N ALA A 402 25.68 2.06 -4.50
CA ALA A 402 26.62 2.18 -5.61
C ALA A 402 28.03 2.53 -5.12
N ALA A 403 28.13 3.43 -4.14
CA ALA A 403 29.41 3.74 -3.51
C ALA A 403 30.01 2.50 -2.82
N PHE A 404 29.18 1.73 -2.12
CA PHE A 404 29.59 0.47 -1.51
C PHE A 404 30.07 -0.57 -2.54
N ASP A 405 29.30 -0.82 -3.60
CA ASP A 405 29.68 -1.78 -4.65
C ASP A 405 31.02 -1.40 -5.29
N ASN A 406 31.21 -0.12 -5.62
CA ASN A 406 32.46 0.37 -6.21
C ASN A 406 33.64 0.24 -5.24
N ALA A 407 33.45 0.54 -3.96
CA ALA A 407 34.49 0.39 -2.94
C ALA A 407 34.86 -1.08 -2.71
N LEU A 408 33.86 -1.97 -2.70
CA LEU A 408 34.05 -3.41 -2.56
C LEU A 408 34.77 -4.00 -3.78
N ASP A 409 34.39 -3.63 -5.00
CA ASP A 409 35.05 -4.06 -6.23
C ASP A 409 36.50 -3.57 -6.29
N ALA A 410 36.76 -2.31 -5.90
CA ALA A 410 38.13 -1.80 -5.81
C ALA A 410 38.98 -2.60 -4.82
N TRP A 411 38.45 -2.89 -3.62
CA TRP A 411 39.15 -3.67 -2.60
C TRP A 411 39.40 -5.12 -3.04
N MET A 412 38.40 -5.78 -3.66
CA MET A 412 38.51 -7.16 -4.14
C MET A 412 39.51 -7.29 -5.28
N ARG A 413 39.53 -6.34 -6.22
CA ARG A 413 40.53 -6.30 -7.29
C ARG A 413 41.92 -6.10 -6.73
N GLN A 414 42.10 -5.20 -5.77
CA GLN A 414 43.40 -4.92 -5.17
C GLN A 414 43.93 -6.09 -4.33
N THR A 415 43.05 -6.76 -3.58
CA THR A 415 43.45 -7.79 -2.61
C THR A 415 43.51 -9.19 -3.23
N PHE A 416 42.58 -9.52 -4.13
CA PHE A 416 42.41 -10.88 -4.66
C PHE A 416 42.51 -10.95 -6.19
N GLY A 417 42.60 -9.83 -6.90
CA GLY A 417 42.59 -9.81 -8.38
C GLY A 417 41.24 -10.20 -9.00
N ILE A 418 40.16 -10.23 -8.21
CA ILE A 418 38.82 -10.63 -8.64
C ILE A 418 37.95 -9.38 -8.79
N SER A 419 37.30 -9.20 -9.95
CA SER A 419 36.26 -8.18 -10.10
C SER A 419 34.92 -8.71 -9.61
N THR A 420 34.31 -8.02 -8.66
CA THR A 420 32.96 -8.31 -8.19
C THR A 420 31.90 -7.56 -8.99
N GLY A 421 32.28 -6.45 -9.63
CA GLY A 421 31.35 -5.56 -10.32
C GLY A 421 30.29 -5.00 -9.37
N LEU A 422 29.11 -4.70 -9.92
CA LEU A 422 27.96 -4.15 -9.18
C LEU A 422 27.14 -5.27 -8.53
N LEU A 423 27.59 -5.78 -7.39
CA LEU A 423 26.95 -6.92 -6.72
C LEU A 423 25.51 -6.62 -6.26
N LEU A 424 25.29 -5.52 -5.56
CA LEU A 424 23.97 -5.19 -5.00
C LEU A 424 23.14 -4.35 -5.96
N THR A 425 23.73 -3.30 -6.54
CA THR A 425 23.08 -2.39 -7.49
C THR A 425 22.88 -2.99 -8.88
N GLY A 426 23.73 -3.94 -9.28
CA GLY A 426 23.61 -4.67 -10.55
C GLY A 426 22.78 -5.96 -10.46
N SER A 427 22.28 -6.31 -9.28
CA SER A 427 21.40 -7.47 -9.06
C SER A 427 20.03 -7.06 -8.51
N ILE A 428 19.14 -8.04 -8.32
CA ILE A 428 17.80 -7.80 -7.77
C ILE A 428 17.79 -7.50 -6.27
N TRP A 429 18.90 -7.71 -5.55
CA TRP A 429 18.92 -7.68 -4.09
C TRP A 429 18.69 -6.31 -3.49
N LEU A 430 19.19 -5.24 -4.13
CA LEU A 430 18.89 -3.88 -3.69
C LEU A 430 17.39 -3.56 -3.82
N LEU A 431 16.77 -4.00 -4.92
CA LEU A 431 15.34 -3.84 -5.17
C LEU A 431 14.49 -4.66 -4.19
N ILE A 432 14.90 -5.89 -3.85
CA ILE A 432 14.27 -6.70 -2.79
C ILE A 432 14.37 -5.98 -1.44
N GLY A 433 15.53 -5.40 -1.11
CA GLY A 433 15.71 -4.59 0.09
C GLY A 433 14.77 -3.38 0.13
N ALA A 434 14.62 -2.68 -0.99
CA ALA A 434 13.68 -1.57 -1.12
C ALA A 434 12.23 -1.99 -0.88
N TYR A 435 11.82 -3.15 -1.43
CA TYR A 435 10.49 -3.71 -1.20
C TYR A 435 10.26 -4.17 0.22
N MET A 436 11.28 -4.77 0.83
CA MET A 436 11.22 -5.08 2.26
C MET A 436 10.94 -3.80 3.05
N VAL A 437 11.69 -2.72 2.84
CA VAL A 437 11.45 -1.46 3.56
C VAL A 437 10.05 -0.91 3.31
N ARG A 438 9.61 -0.86 2.05
CA ARG A 438 8.31 -0.29 1.66
C ARG A 438 7.12 -1.08 2.23
N PHE A 439 7.17 -2.40 2.16
CA PHE A 439 6.04 -3.28 2.46
C PHE A 439 6.12 -3.95 3.85
N LEU A 440 7.12 -3.62 4.66
CA LEU A 440 7.27 -4.23 5.99
C LEU A 440 6.08 -3.94 6.91
N ALA A 441 5.50 -2.74 6.86
CA ALA A 441 4.41 -2.39 7.75
C ALA A 441 3.14 -3.21 7.48
N SER A 442 2.83 -3.52 6.20
CA SER A 442 1.67 -4.35 5.85
C SER A 442 1.88 -5.79 6.34
N ALA A 443 3.10 -6.33 6.21
CA ALA A 443 3.45 -7.63 6.76
C ALA A 443 3.39 -7.68 8.29
N ILE A 444 3.90 -6.64 8.99
CA ILE A 444 3.80 -6.53 10.46
C ILE A 444 2.34 -6.49 10.89
N GLY A 445 1.48 -5.73 10.21
CA GLY A 445 0.06 -5.65 10.53
C GLY A 445 -0.66 -7.00 10.42
N ALA A 446 -0.39 -7.75 9.33
CA ALA A 446 -0.95 -9.10 9.15
C ALA A 446 -0.40 -10.09 10.20
N TYR A 447 0.89 -10.01 10.54
CA TYR A 447 1.50 -10.82 11.59
C TYR A 447 0.91 -10.53 12.98
N GLU A 448 0.80 -9.27 13.38
CA GLU A 448 0.23 -8.86 14.68
C GLU A 448 -1.24 -9.30 14.81
N GLY A 449 -2.00 -9.23 13.72
CA GLY A 449 -3.37 -9.75 13.66
C GLY A 449 -3.47 -11.23 14.01
N GLY A 450 -2.60 -12.07 13.44
CA GLY A 450 -2.52 -13.49 13.81
C GLY A 450 -2.00 -13.73 15.23
N GLN A 451 -0.99 -12.96 15.64
CA GLN A 451 -0.36 -13.08 16.96
C GLN A 451 -1.32 -12.77 18.10
N SER A 452 -2.33 -11.93 17.87
CA SER A 452 -3.40 -11.63 18.84
C SER A 452 -4.20 -12.87 19.26
N MET A 453 -4.22 -13.92 18.43
CA MET A 453 -4.91 -15.18 18.72
C MET A 453 -4.06 -16.16 19.55
N VAL A 454 -2.76 -15.89 19.74
CA VAL A 454 -1.85 -16.78 20.49
C VAL A 454 -1.81 -16.36 21.96
N HIS A 455 -2.37 -17.19 22.85
CA HIS A 455 -2.45 -16.89 24.27
C HIS A 455 -1.07 -16.92 24.95
N ALA A 456 -0.83 -16.03 25.92
CA ALA A 456 0.45 -15.93 26.63
C ALA A 456 0.85 -17.23 27.35
N ASN A 457 -0.14 -18.03 27.76
CA ASN A 457 0.07 -19.34 28.40
C ASN A 457 0.82 -20.33 27.49
N MET A 458 0.69 -20.21 26.17
CA MET A 458 1.41 -21.08 25.23
C MET A 458 2.92 -20.83 25.29
N ASP A 459 3.34 -19.57 25.52
CA ASP A 459 4.75 -19.21 25.67
C ASP A 459 5.31 -19.74 26.99
N ALA A 460 4.53 -19.67 28.07
CA ALA A 460 4.91 -20.21 29.36
C ALA A 460 5.05 -21.73 29.32
N ALA A 461 4.09 -22.44 28.73
CA ALA A 461 4.13 -23.90 28.57
C ALA A 461 5.34 -24.36 27.75
N ALA A 462 5.62 -23.70 26.62
CA ALA A 462 6.80 -24.01 25.80
C ALA A 462 8.11 -23.82 26.58
N ARG A 463 8.21 -22.75 27.38
CA ARG A 463 9.38 -22.51 28.24
C ARG A 463 9.51 -23.56 29.35
N SER A 464 8.42 -23.97 29.99
CA SER A 464 8.42 -25.03 31.01
C SER A 464 8.84 -26.40 30.45
N LEU A 465 8.57 -26.65 29.16
CA LEU A 465 9.05 -27.84 28.44
C LEU A 465 10.50 -27.71 27.94
N GLY A 466 11.23 -26.66 28.32
CA GLY A 466 12.63 -26.45 27.96
C GLY A 466 12.86 -25.95 26.53
N HIS A 467 11.83 -25.44 25.84
CA HIS A 467 12.02 -24.85 24.51
C HIS A 467 12.68 -23.47 24.58
N SER A 468 13.71 -23.28 23.75
CA SER A 468 14.32 -21.97 23.50
C SER A 468 13.38 -21.04 22.72
N PRO A 469 13.57 -19.72 22.75
CA PRO A 469 12.73 -18.77 22.02
C PRO A 469 12.56 -19.11 20.53
N LEU A 470 13.64 -19.54 19.86
CA LEU A 470 13.61 -19.93 18.46
C LEU A 470 12.87 -21.27 18.25
N ALA A 471 13.01 -22.21 19.17
CA ALA A 471 12.24 -23.45 19.15
C ALA A 471 10.74 -23.19 19.35
N THR A 472 10.38 -22.28 20.27
CA THR A 472 9.00 -21.83 20.50
C THR A 472 8.44 -21.13 19.26
N LEU A 473 9.21 -20.26 18.61
CA LEU A 473 8.81 -19.66 17.33
C LEU A 473 8.49 -20.74 16.29
N ARG A 474 9.43 -21.66 16.06
CA ARG A 474 9.33 -22.65 14.99
C ARG A 474 8.25 -23.72 15.24
N ARG A 475 8.13 -24.22 16.47
CA ARG A 475 7.26 -25.36 16.81
C ARG A 475 5.86 -24.96 17.26
N VAL A 476 5.69 -23.75 17.79
CA VAL A 476 4.40 -23.31 18.35
C VAL A 476 3.82 -22.18 17.52
N HIS A 477 4.57 -21.08 17.36
CA HIS A 477 4.03 -19.88 16.72
C HIS A 477 3.84 -20.05 15.21
N LEU A 478 4.86 -20.50 14.47
CA LEU A 478 4.74 -20.60 13.01
C LEU A 478 3.56 -21.49 12.54
N PRO A 479 3.31 -22.68 13.11
CA PRO A 479 2.15 -23.48 12.72
C PRO A 479 0.80 -22.78 12.99
N ILE A 480 0.65 -22.14 14.14
CA ILE A 480 -0.59 -21.43 14.52
C ILE A 480 -0.78 -20.18 13.65
N LEU A 481 0.31 -19.47 13.35
CA LEU A 481 0.32 -18.24 12.57
C LEU A 481 0.30 -18.49 11.06
N THR A 482 0.36 -19.74 10.59
CA THR A 482 0.43 -20.06 9.15
C THR A 482 -0.66 -19.36 8.34
N PRO A 483 -1.95 -19.34 8.76
CA PRO A 483 -2.98 -18.60 8.02
C PRO A 483 -2.70 -17.10 7.90
N SER A 484 -2.27 -16.44 8.99
CA SER A 484 -1.93 -15.01 8.97
C SER A 484 -0.66 -14.71 8.18
N LEU A 485 0.33 -15.61 8.22
CA LEU A 485 1.57 -15.48 7.47
C LEU A 485 1.34 -15.65 5.98
N LEU A 486 0.46 -16.57 5.57
CA LEU A 486 0.04 -16.70 4.18
C LEU A 486 -0.68 -15.43 3.69
N THR A 487 -1.55 -14.84 4.50
CA THR A 487 -2.17 -13.55 4.19
C THR A 487 -1.13 -12.45 4.04
N ALA A 488 -0.16 -12.36 4.96
CA ALA A 488 0.94 -11.39 4.87
C ALA A 488 1.75 -11.58 3.58
N LEU A 489 2.09 -12.83 3.26
CA LEU A 489 2.85 -13.19 2.05
C LEU A 489 2.11 -12.74 0.79
N LEU A 490 0.81 -13.01 0.70
CA LEU A 490 -0.01 -12.68 -0.46
C LEU A 490 -0.20 -11.17 -0.63
N ILE A 491 -0.40 -10.44 0.47
CA ILE A 491 -0.52 -8.97 0.43
C ILE A 491 0.78 -8.37 -0.12
N VAL A 492 1.94 -8.72 0.44
CA VAL A 492 3.23 -8.20 -0.03
C VAL A 492 3.51 -8.63 -1.47
N PHE A 493 3.21 -9.89 -1.81
CA PHE A 493 3.38 -10.40 -3.17
C PHE A 493 2.60 -9.56 -4.20
N VAL A 494 1.32 -9.30 -3.95
CA VAL A 494 0.50 -8.48 -4.85
C VAL A 494 0.96 -7.02 -4.89
N ASP A 495 1.36 -6.46 -3.75
CA ASP A 495 1.87 -5.10 -3.70
C ASP A 495 3.17 -4.92 -4.49
N VAL A 496 4.05 -5.93 -4.48
CA VAL A 496 5.28 -5.95 -5.29
C VAL A 496 4.97 -6.15 -6.78
N MET A 497 3.98 -6.98 -7.13
CA MET A 497 3.59 -7.19 -8.53
C MET A 497 3.15 -5.90 -9.24
N LYS A 498 2.54 -4.97 -8.50
CA LYS A 498 2.06 -3.68 -9.01
C LYS A 498 3.03 -2.52 -8.77
N GLU A 499 4.16 -2.76 -8.11
CA GLU A 499 5.14 -1.73 -7.80
C GLU A 499 5.84 -1.26 -9.08
N LEU A 500 5.97 0.05 -9.22
CA LEU A 500 6.52 0.70 -10.42
C LEU A 500 7.63 1.70 -10.10
N PRO A 501 7.46 2.69 -9.19
CA PRO A 501 8.48 3.73 -9.00
C PRO A 501 9.86 3.20 -8.62
N ALA A 502 9.94 2.29 -7.64
CA ALA A 502 11.21 1.73 -7.19
C ALA A 502 11.79 0.76 -8.23
N THR A 503 10.96 -0.07 -8.89
CA THR A 503 11.41 -0.90 -10.02
C THR A 503 11.99 -0.06 -11.15
N LEU A 504 11.36 1.07 -11.48
CA LEU A 504 11.79 1.90 -12.61
C LEU A 504 13.21 2.42 -12.42
N ILE A 505 13.56 2.82 -11.19
CA ILE A 505 14.85 3.40 -10.84
C ILE A 505 15.92 2.33 -10.57
N MET A 506 15.58 1.25 -9.85
CA MET A 506 16.56 0.29 -9.32
C MET A 506 16.65 -1.04 -10.07
N ARG A 507 15.81 -1.30 -11.08
CA ARG A 507 15.91 -2.56 -11.81
C ARG A 507 17.30 -2.72 -12.46
N PRO A 508 17.91 -3.91 -12.40
CA PRO A 508 19.15 -4.15 -13.12
C PRO A 508 18.91 -4.19 -14.63
N PHE A 509 19.99 -4.09 -15.40
CA PHE A 509 19.93 -4.14 -16.87
C PHE A 509 19.24 -5.42 -17.37
N ASN A 510 18.39 -5.27 -18.39
CA ASN A 510 17.60 -6.35 -19.00
C ASN A 510 16.65 -7.09 -18.03
N PHE A 511 16.33 -6.50 -16.87
CA PHE A 511 15.39 -7.06 -15.90
C PHE A 511 14.10 -6.25 -15.84
N ASP A 512 13.28 -6.38 -16.87
CA ASP A 512 11.98 -5.72 -16.93
C ASP A 512 10.88 -6.60 -16.31
N THR A 513 9.97 -5.96 -15.59
CA THR A 513 8.78 -6.57 -14.99
C THR A 513 7.54 -6.24 -15.81
N LEU A 514 6.41 -6.91 -15.54
CA LEU A 514 5.12 -6.59 -16.15
C LEU A 514 4.71 -5.13 -15.93
N ALA A 515 4.92 -4.58 -14.73
CA ALA A 515 4.62 -3.18 -14.42
C ALA A 515 5.45 -2.22 -15.27
N VAL A 516 6.75 -2.48 -15.40
CA VAL A 516 7.65 -1.70 -16.25
C VAL A 516 7.25 -1.79 -17.72
N GLN A 517 6.89 -2.98 -18.20
CA GLN A 517 6.48 -3.18 -19.59
C GLN A 517 5.16 -2.48 -19.90
N ALA A 518 4.17 -2.56 -19.00
CA ALA A 518 2.91 -1.83 -19.13
C ALA A 518 3.17 -0.32 -19.20
N TYR A 519 4.02 0.20 -18.31
CA TYR A 519 4.41 1.60 -18.30
C TYR A 519 5.09 2.03 -19.60
N ARG A 520 6.10 1.29 -20.07
CA ARG A 520 6.82 1.61 -21.32
C ARG A 520 5.89 1.67 -22.52
N LEU A 521 5.05 0.65 -22.71
CA LEU A 521 4.12 0.61 -23.83
C LEU A 521 3.11 1.75 -23.75
N ALA A 522 2.63 2.10 -22.56
CA ALA A 522 1.73 3.24 -22.40
C ALA A 522 2.44 4.58 -22.66
N SER A 523 3.68 4.75 -22.19
CA SER A 523 4.52 5.93 -22.46
C SER A 523 4.85 6.11 -23.94
N ASP A 524 4.94 5.01 -24.70
CA ASP A 524 5.11 5.00 -26.16
C ASP A 524 3.78 5.17 -26.92
N GLU A 525 2.69 5.53 -26.23
CA GLU A 525 1.31 5.64 -26.75
C GLU A 525 0.72 4.33 -27.32
N ARG A 526 1.36 3.19 -27.08
CA ARG A 526 0.92 1.85 -27.51
C ARG A 526 -0.02 1.21 -26.48
N LEU A 527 -1.17 1.83 -26.25
CA LEU A 527 -2.10 1.45 -25.18
C LEU A 527 -2.66 0.02 -25.32
N GLU A 528 -2.94 -0.43 -26.55
CA GLU A 528 -3.36 -1.82 -26.81
C GLU A 528 -2.28 -2.83 -26.40
N GLY A 529 -1.01 -2.49 -26.60
CA GLY A 529 0.13 -3.26 -26.10
C GLY A 529 0.18 -3.32 -24.57
N ALA A 530 -0.10 -2.20 -23.90
CA ALA A 530 -0.05 -2.09 -22.45
C ALA A 530 -1.18 -2.87 -21.74
N ALA A 531 -2.26 -3.21 -22.46
CA ALA A 531 -3.41 -3.89 -21.90
C ALA A 531 -3.10 -5.30 -21.39
N VAL A 532 -2.33 -6.10 -22.13
CA VAL A 532 -1.98 -7.47 -21.76
C VAL A 532 -1.21 -7.55 -20.44
N PRO A 533 -0.07 -6.84 -20.23
CA PRO A 533 0.63 -6.89 -18.94
C PRO A 533 -0.23 -6.34 -17.79
N SER A 534 -1.08 -5.35 -18.08
CA SER A 534 -2.04 -4.81 -17.12
C SER A 534 -3.07 -5.85 -16.66
N LEU A 535 -3.66 -6.61 -17.60
CA LEU A 535 -4.60 -7.70 -17.30
C LEU A 535 -3.94 -8.81 -16.46
N VAL A 536 -2.69 -9.16 -16.77
CA VAL A 536 -1.96 -10.17 -15.98
C VAL A 536 -1.72 -9.68 -14.56
N ILE A 537 -1.33 -8.40 -14.37
CA ILE A 537 -1.19 -7.80 -13.04
C ILE A 537 -2.52 -7.84 -12.27
N VAL A 538 -3.62 -7.47 -12.91
CA VAL A 538 -4.96 -7.46 -12.29
C VAL A 538 -5.43 -8.86 -11.93
N ALA A 539 -5.22 -9.84 -12.82
CA ALA A 539 -5.56 -11.24 -12.56
C ALA A 539 -4.84 -11.78 -11.32
N VAL A 540 -3.55 -11.44 -11.16
CA VAL A 540 -2.78 -11.77 -9.96
C VAL A 540 -3.26 -10.98 -8.74
N GLY A 541 -3.59 -9.70 -8.91
CA GLY A 541 -4.11 -8.82 -7.86
C GLY A 541 -5.49 -9.22 -7.31
N LEU A 542 -6.27 -10.00 -8.07
CA LEU A 542 -7.56 -10.55 -7.61
C LEU A 542 -7.40 -11.71 -6.61
N VAL A 543 -6.24 -12.36 -6.54
CA VAL A 543 -6.03 -13.54 -5.69
C VAL A 543 -6.30 -13.27 -4.20
N PRO A 544 -5.75 -12.22 -3.56
CA PRO A 544 -6.07 -11.89 -2.17
C PRO A 544 -7.55 -11.57 -1.96
N VAL A 545 -8.19 -10.88 -2.93
CA VAL A 545 -9.62 -10.53 -2.85
C VAL A 545 -10.46 -11.81 -2.81
N ILE A 546 -10.21 -12.76 -3.71
CA ILE A 546 -10.90 -14.06 -3.75
C ILE A 546 -10.73 -14.83 -2.43
N LEU A 547 -9.53 -14.79 -1.86
CA LEU A 547 -9.24 -15.47 -0.59
C LEU A 547 -9.96 -14.83 0.60
N ILE A 548 -10.00 -13.49 0.65
CA ILE A 548 -10.79 -12.75 1.65
C ILE A 548 -12.27 -13.13 1.52
N CYS A 549 -12.82 -13.16 0.31
CA CYS A 549 -14.22 -13.55 0.07
C CYS A 549 -14.50 -14.98 0.57
N ARG A 550 -13.58 -15.91 0.33
CA ARG A 550 -13.70 -17.30 0.81
C ARG A 550 -13.66 -17.43 2.33
N GLN A 551 -12.92 -16.56 3.01
CA GLN A 551 -12.88 -16.53 4.48
C GLN A 551 -14.15 -15.91 5.07
N VAL A 552 -14.68 -14.85 4.45
CA VAL A 552 -15.90 -14.18 4.88
C VAL A 552 -17.14 -15.06 4.67
N GLY A 553 -17.24 -15.78 3.55
CA GLY A 553 -18.38 -16.66 3.25
C GLY A 553 -18.46 -17.96 4.08
N ARG A 554 -17.45 -18.25 4.92
CA ARG A 554 -17.45 -19.39 5.86
C ARG A 554 -17.98 -19.03 7.25
N ARG A 555 -18.29 -17.76 7.51
CA ARG A 555 -18.92 -17.26 8.74
C ARG A 555 -20.35 -16.84 8.43
#